data_AF-A0A1S2R7L9-F1
#
_entry.id   AF-A0A1S2R7L9-F1
#
_cell.length_a   1.000
_cell.length_b   1.000
_cell.length_c   1.000
_cell.angle_alpha   90.00
_cell.angle_beta   90.00
_cell.angle_gamma   90.00
#
_symmetry.space_group_name_H-M   'P 1'
#
loop_
_entity.id
_entity.type
_entity.pdbx_description
1 polymer ?
#
loop_
_entity_poly.entity_id
_entity_poly.type
_entity_poly.pdbx_seq_one_letter_code
_entity_poly.pdbx_strand_id
1 'polypeptide(L)' 'MICRNETAICSEITVKRMEMIRIADVYGMTAEKTIRCSQELDGLINEYLQLQYHSDFLLSKFESYDFKTEVNA' A
#
# COMPACT_ATOMS: atom_id res chain seq x y z
N MET A 1 -5.36 10.88 13.93
CA MET A 1 -4.87 10.29 12.67
C MET A 1 -4.79 8.80 12.91
N ILE A 2 -5.75 8.02 12.40
CA ILE A 2 -5.80 6.57 12.64
C ILE A 2 -4.81 5.94 11.66
N CYS A 3 -3.66 5.50 12.17
CA CYS A 3 -2.67 4.79 11.37
C CYS A 3 -3.25 3.41 11.01
N ARG A 4 -3.77 3.27 9.79
CA ARG A 4 -4.11 1.96 9.22
C ARG A 4 -2.84 1.12 9.17
N ASN A 5 -2.90 -0.13 9.64
CA ASN A 5 -1.75 -1.03 9.71
C ASN A 5 -1.43 -1.61 8.31
N GLU A 6 -0.15 -1.69 7.93
CA GLU A 6 0.33 -2.26 6.66
C GLU A 6 -0.25 -3.66 6.41
N THR A 7 -0.31 -4.50 7.43
CA THR A 7 -0.86 -5.86 7.32
C THR A 7 -2.36 -5.87 6.99
N ALA A 8 -3.11 -4.87 7.48
CA ALA A 8 -4.54 -4.77 7.23
C ALA A 8 -4.81 -4.40 5.76
N ILE A 9 -4.08 -3.42 5.23
CA ILE A 9 -4.22 -3.02 3.82
C ILE A 9 -3.79 -4.15 2.88
N CYS A 10 -2.71 -4.87 3.21
CA CYS A 10 -2.27 -6.00 2.41
C CYS A 10 -3.32 -7.13 2.34
N SER A 11 -4.04 -7.36 3.44
CA SER A 11 -5.18 -8.28 3.48
C SER A 11 -6.34 -7.79 2.61
N GLU A 12 -6.68 -6.50 2.67
CA GLU A 12 -7.74 -5.90 1.84
C GLU A 12 -7.41 -5.99 0.34
N ILE A 13 -6.16 -5.73 -0.06
CA ILE A 13 -5.67 -5.90 -1.44
C ILE A 13 -5.91 -7.34 -1.91
N THR A 14 -5.58 -8.32 -1.07
CA THR A 14 -5.72 -9.74 -1.42
C THR A 14 -7.18 -10.11 -1.63
N VAL A 15 -8.06 -9.71 -0.73
CA VAL A 15 -9.51 -9.94 -0.84
C VAL A 15 -10.06 -9.27 -2.09
N LYS A 16 -9.68 -8.00 -2.34
CA LYS A 16 -10.18 -7.23 -3.47
C LYS A 16 -9.69 -7.77 -4.81
N ARG A 17 -8.47 -8.28 -4.88
CA ARG A 17 -7.94 -8.98 -6.05
C ARG A 17 -8.75 -10.24 -6.37
N MET A 18 -9.09 -11.04 -5.36
CA MET A 18 -9.93 -12.22 -5.56
C MET A 18 -11.35 -11.86 -6.02
N GLU A 19 -11.91 -10.77 -5.48
CA GLU A 19 -13.20 -10.24 -5.94
C GLU A 19 -13.15 -9.82 -7.41
N MET A 20 -12.11 -9.07 -7.82
CA MET A 20 -11.94 -8.62 -9.21
C MET A 20 -11.85 -9.80 -10.17
N ILE A 21 -11.08 -10.84 -9.83
CA ILE A 21 -10.97 -12.06 -10.64
C ILE A 21 -12.35 -12.72 -10.80
N ARG A 22 -13.10 -12.89 -9.70
CA ARG A 22 -14.45 -13.47 -9.76
C ARG A 22 -15.39 -12.64 -10.63
N ILE A 23 -15.36 -11.32 -10.52
CA ILE A 23 -16.20 -10.43 -11.34
C ILE A 23 -15.78 -10.50 -12.80
N ALA A 24 -14.47 -10.53 -13.09
CA ALA A 24 -13.94 -10.68 -14.45
C ALA A 24 -14.34 -12.01 -15.09
N ASP A 25 -14.34 -13.11 -14.32
CA ASP A 25 -14.77 -14.42 -14.81
C ASP A 25 -16.26 -14.45 -15.19
N VAL A 26 -17.09 -13.68 -14.48
CA VAL A 26 -18.54 -13.64 -14.71
C VAL A 26 -18.95 -12.61 -15.78
N TYR A 27 -18.35 -11.42 -15.75
CA TYR A 27 -18.77 -10.28 -16.55
C TYR A 27 -17.77 -9.88 -17.65
N GLY A 28 -16.54 -10.41 -17.61
CA GLY A 28 -15.44 -10.03 -18.49
C GLY A 28 -14.63 -8.86 -17.95
N MET A 29 -13.40 -8.69 -18.47
CA MET A 29 -12.46 -7.65 -18.01
C MET A 29 -12.90 -6.22 -18.31
N THR A 30 -13.70 -6.02 -19.37
CA THR A 30 -14.17 -4.70 -19.81
C THR A 30 -15.53 -4.31 -19.23
N ALA A 31 -16.14 -5.18 -18.42
CA ALA A 31 -17.39 -4.83 -17.74
C ALA A 31 -17.15 -3.72 -16.72
N GLU A 32 -18.11 -2.80 -16.62
CA GLU A 32 -18.07 -1.68 -15.67
C GLU A 32 -17.79 -2.14 -14.23
N LYS A 33 -18.38 -3.28 -13.84
CA LYS A 33 -18.16 -3.88 -12.51
C LYS A 33 -16.70 -4.30 -12.30
N THR A 34 -16.06 -4.87 -13.32
CA THR A 34 -14.65 -5.29 -13.25
C THR A 34 -13.73 -4.08 -13.25
N ILE A 35 -14.01 -3.08 -14.07
CA ILE A 35 -13.27 -1.81 -14.12
C ILE A 35 -13.37 -1.06 -12.78
N ARG A 36 -14.56 -1.01 -12.18
CA ARG A 36 -14.73 -0.39 -10.87
C ARG A 36 -13.95 -1.16 -9.79
N CYS A 37 -14.02 -2.50 -9.83
CA CYS A 37 -13.27 -3.33 -8.89
C CYS A 37 -11.75 -3.13 -9.05
N SER A 38 -11.25 -2.96 -10.28
CA SER A 38 -9.83 -2.67 -10.52
C SER A 38 -9.43 -1.30 -10.00
N GLN A 39 -10.25 -0.27 -10.18
CA GLN A 39 -10.00 1.08 -9.63
C GLN A 39 -9.95 1.07 -8.09
N GLU A 40 -10.85 0.33 -7.45
CA GLU A 40 -10.86 0.18 -5.99
C GLU A 40 -9.60 -0.58 -5.51
N LEU A 41 -9.16 -1.61 -6.25
CA LEU A 41 -7.92 -2.34 -5.96
C LEU A 41 -6.68 -1.44 -6.13
N ASP A 42 -6.62 -0.63 -7.18
CA ASP A 42 -5.53 0.32 -7.42
C ASP A 42 -5.43 1.35 -6.28
N GLY A 43 -6.57 1.81 -5.75
CA GLY A 43 -6.61 2.67 -4.58
C GLY A 43 -5.95 2.05 -3.34
N LEU A 44 -6.26 0.78 -3.06
CA LEU A 44 -5.67 0.04 -1.94
C LEU A 44 -4.16 -0.18 -2.13
N ILE A 45 -3.73 -0.52 -3.35
CA ILE A 45 -2.31 -0.67 -3.68
C ILE A 45 -1.58 0.65 -3.50
N ASN A 46 -2.15 1.75 -3.96
CA ASN A 46 -1.56 3.07 -3.78
C ASN A 46 -1.44 3.44 -2.30
N GLU A 47 -2.46 3.18 -1.47
CA GLU A 47 -2.40 3.40 -0.02
C GLU A 47 -1.29 2.57 0.63
N TYR A 48 -1.16 1.30 0.26
CA TYR A 48 -0.09 0.42 0.73
C TYR A 48 1.30 0.94 0.35
N LEU A 49 1.48 1.31 -0.92
CA LEU A 49 2.73 1.87 -1.42
C LEU A 49 3.08 3.16 -0.69
N GLN A 50 2.12 4.05 -0.41
CA GLN A 50 2.37 5.26 0.37
C GLN A 50 2.88 4.93 1.78
N LEU A 51 2.33 3.91 2.44
CA LEU A 51 2.84 3.47 3.75
C LEU A 51 4.28 2.94 3.66
N GLN A 52 4.59 2.14 2.63
CA GLN A 52 5.94 1.61 2.42
C GLN A 52 6.95 2.72 2.08
N TYR A 53 6.63 3.60 1.13
CA TYR A 53 7.51 4.72 0.77
C TYR A 53 7.71 5.70 1.92
N HIS A 54 6.72 5.89 2.79
CA HIS A 54 6.90 6.71 3.98
C HIS A 54 7.85 6.06 4.99
N SER A 55 7.90 4.72 5.05
CA SER A 55 8.88 3.97 5.84
C SER A 55 10.30 4.07 5.25
N ASP A 56 10.45 3.87 3.94
CA ASP A 56 11.76 3.95 3.24
C ASP A 56 12.33 5.38 3.26
N PHE A 57 11.46 6.40 3.12
CA PHE A 57 11.84 7.81 3.24
C PHE A 57 12.32 8.17 4.66
N LEU A 58 11.68 7.62 5.71
CA LEU A 58 12.13 7.84 7.07
C LEU A 58 13.43 7.09 7.39
N LEU A 59 13.63 5.88 6.86
CA LEU A 59 14.88 5.12 7.01
C LEU A 59 16.07 5.87 6.38
N SER A 60 15.91 6.40 5.16
CA SER A 60 16.96 7.21 4.53
C SER A 60 17.27 8.50 5.31
N LYS A 61 16.29 9.07 6.03
CA LYS A 61 16.50 10.24 6.90
C LYS A 61 17.22 9.86 8.21
N PHE A 62 16.95 8.68 8.76
CA PHE A 62 17.60 8.19 9.98
C PHE A 62 19.07 7.79 9.75
N GLU A 63 19.43 7.22 8.59
CA GLU A 63 20.83 6.93 8.24
C GLU A 63 21.71 8.20 8.18
N SER A 64 21.11 9.36 7.89
CA SER A 64 21.83 10.64 7.89
C SER A 64 22.01 11.28 9.28
N TYR A 65 21.34 10.77 10.33
CA TYR A 65 21.34 11.36 11.67
C TYR A 65 22.37 10.73 12.64
N ASP A 66 23.08 9.68 12.22
CA ASP A 66 24.08 8.97 13.04
C ASP A 66 25.54 9.43 12.78
N PHE A 67 25.78 10.76 12.72
CA PHE A 67 27.15 11.31 12.73
C PHE A 67 27.31 12.60 13.55
N LYS A 68 26.56 12.79 14.65
CA LYS A 68 26.91 13.82 15.65
C LYS A 68 26.52 13.44 17.08
N THR A 69 27.07 12.33 17.57
CA THR A 69 27.26 12.15 19.02
C THR A 69 28.59 11.45 19.28
N GLU A 70 29.69 12.16 19.05
CA GLU A 70 30.89 11.94 19.85
C GLU A 70 31.05 13.10 20.83
N VAL A 71 30.69 12.76 22.06
CA VAL A 71 31.10 13.41 23.30
C VAL A 71 32.63 13.41 23.33
N ASN A 72 33.24 14.58 23.36
CA ASN A 72 34.56 14.84 23.94
C ASN A 72 34.46 16.26 24.53
N ALA A 73 34.14 16.45 25.81
CA ALA A 73 34.96 16.15 27.00
C ALA A 73 36.35 16.78 26.89
#